data_AF-A0A1Y5S7M9-F1
#
_entry.id   AF-A0A1Y5S7M9-F1
#
_cell.length_a   1.000
_cell.length_b   1.000
_cell.length_c   1.000
_cell.angle_alpha   90.00
_cell.angle_beta   90.00
_cell.angle_gamma   90.00
#
_symmetry.space_group_name_H-M   'P 1'
#
loop_
_entity.id
_entity.type
_entity.pdbx_description
1 polymer ?
#
loop_
_entity_poly.entity_id
_entity_poly.type
_entity_poly.pdbx_seq_one_letter_code
_entity_poly.pdbx_strand_id
1 'polypeptide(L)' 'MHAMLVSLIDAFPAWIAALTATVTAATAITALTPSRSDDAVLDITLRFLNLLAGNVGHNRNADDY' A
#
# COMPACT_ATOMS: atom_id res chain seq x y z
N MET A 1 -12.38 6.41 -35.77
CA MET A 1 -13.04 5.64 -34.68
C MET A 1 -12.63 4.17 -34.68
N HIS A 2 -12.76 3.43 -35.80
CA HIS A 2 -12.35 2.01 -35.88
C HIS A 2 -10.85 1.75 -35.58
N ALA A 3 -9.95 2.56 -36.14
CA ALA A 3 -8.50 2.36 -35.94
C ALA A 3 -8.04 2.54 -34.48
N MET A 4 -8.71 3.40 -33.69
CA MET A 4 -8.38 3.58 -32.28
C MET A 4 -8.79 2.39 -31.42
N LEU A 5 -9.91 1.74 -31.73
CA LEU A 5 -10.37 0.56 -30.99
C LEU A 5 -9.45 -0.63 -31.22
N VAL A 6 -8.98 -0.83 -32.46
CA VAL A 6 -8.01 -1.88 -32.79
C VAL A 6 -6.69 -1.66 -32.04
N SER A 7 -6.14 -0.43 -32.05
CA SER A 7 -4.91 -0.13 -31.32
C SER A 7 -5.05 -0.31 -29.80
N LEU A 8 -6.24 -0.08 -29.24
CA LEU A 8 -6.52 -0.27 -27.82
C LEU A 8 -6.54 -1.76 -27.43
N ILE A 9 -7.10 -2.61 -28.30
CA ILE A 9 -7.12 -4.06 -28.12
C ILE A 9 -5.73 -4.66 -28.30
N ASP A 10 -4.96 -4.19 -29.28
CA ASP A 10 -3.58 -4.66 -29.49
C ASP A 10 -2.66 -4.31 -28.31
N ALA A 11 -2.86 -3.15 -27.67
CA ALA A 11 -2.11 -2.72 -26.49
C ALA A 11 -2.61 -3.34 -25.17
N PHE A 12 -3.80 -3.97 -25.17
CA PHE A 12 -4.45 -4.49 -23.97
C PHE A 12 -3.57 -5.49 -23.18
N PRO A 13 -2.90 -6.47 -23.81
CA PRO A 13 -2.02 -7.38 -23.07
C PRO A 13 -0.86 -6.67 -22.38
N ALA A 14 -0.30 -5.63 -23.02
CA ALA A 14 0.82 -4.88 -22.49
C ALA A 14 0.41 -4.06 -21.25
N TRP A 15 -0.78 -3.47 -21.24
CA TRP A 15 -1.28 -2.73 -20.08
C TRP A 15 -1.61 -3.64 -18.91
N ILE A 16 -2.19 -4.81 -19.16
CA ILE A 16 -2.40 -5.81 -18.10
C ILE A 16 -1.07 -6.23 -17.50
N ALA A 17 -0.08 -6.58 -18.33
CA ALA A 17 1.24 -6.98 -17.86
C ALA A 17 1.93 -5.87 -17.05
N ALA A 18 1.82 -4.62 -17.48
CA ALA A 18 2.39 -3.48 -16.76
C ALA A 18 1.72 -3.26 -15.40
N LEU A 19 0.39 -3.35 -15.34
CA LEU A 19 -0.36 -3.21 -14.08
C LEU A 19 -0.04 -4.36 -13.12
N THR A 20 -0.07 -5.61 -13.58
CA THR A 20 0.23 -6.76 -12.73
C THR A 20 1.68 -6.75 -12.27
N ALA A 21 2.64 -6.42 -13.14
CA ALA A 21 4.04 -6.28 -12.73
C ALA A 21 4.23 -5.18 -11.67
N THR A 22 3.52 -4.05 -11.81
CA THR A 22 3.58 -2.96 -10.82
C THR A 22 3.05 -3.42 -9.46
N VAL A 23 1.88 -4.07 -9.45
CA VAL A 23 1.29 -4.61 -8.21
C VAL A 23 2.17 -5.69 -7.61
N THR A 24 2.69 -6.62 -8.42
CA THR A 24 3.62 -7.67 -7.96
C THR A 24 4.90 -7.07 -7.37
N ALA A 25 5.46 -6.02 -7.99
CA ALA A 25 6.62 -5.33 -7.45
C ALA A 25 6.31 -4.65 -6.11
N ALA A 26 5.18 -3.96 -5.99
CA ALA A 26 4.75 -3.37 -4.72
C ALA A 26 4.56 -4.44 -3.64
N THR A 27 3.88 -5.54 -3.95
CA THR A 27 3.69 -6.67 -3.03
C THR A 27 5.02 -7.32 -2.64
N ALA A 28 5.95 -7.48 -3.58
CA ALA A 28 7.28 -8.02 -3.29
C ALA A 28 8.07 -7.08 -2.36
N ILE A 29 8.00 -5.76 -2.60
CA ILE A 29 8.62 -4.76 -1.72
C ILE A 29 8.01 -4.85 -0.32
N THR A 30 6.68 -4.85 -0.18
CA THR A 30 6.00 -4.99 1.12
C THR A 30 6.33 -6.32 1.81
N ALA A 31 6.43 -7.44 1.06
CA ALA A 31 6.77 -8.74 1.64
C ALA A 31 8.24 -8.83 2.09
N LEU A 32 9.15 -8.12 1.41
CA LEU A 32 10.58 -8.06 1.75
C LEU A 32 10.89 -6.98 2.79
N THR A 33 10.03 -5.97 2.89
CA THR A 33 10.14 -4.91 3.88
C THR A 33 9.74 -5.52 5.22
N PRO A 34 10.65 -5.58 6.21
CA PRO A 34 10.31 -6.14 7.50
C PRO A 34 9.17 -5.32 8.11
N SER A 35 8.11 -6.00 8.57
CA SER A 35 6.92 -5.40 9.19
C SER A 35 7.29 -4.28 10.17
N ARG A 36 8.43 -4.40 10.85
CA ARG A 36 9.07 -3.39 11.72
C ARG A 36 9.00 -1.95 11.19
N SER A 37 9.20 -1.69 9.89
CA SER A 37 9.10 -0.32 9.38
C SER A 37 7.66 0.14 9.20
N ASP A 38 6.76 -0.74 8.79
CA ASP A 38 5.32 -0.46 8.71
C ASP A 38 4.72 -0.31 10.11
N ASP A 39 5.14 -1.15 11.05
CA ASP A 39 4.82 -1.11 12.49
C ASP A 39 5.29 0.23 13.09
N ALA A 40 6.47 0.73 12.71
CA ALA A 40 6.97 2.02 13.17
C ALA A 40 6.15 3.20 12.63
N VAL A 41 5.72 3.15 11.36
CA VAL A 41 4.87 4.18 10.77
C VAL A 41 3.48 4.18 11.39
N LEU A 42 2.90 2.99 11.61
CA LEU A 42 1.63 2.83 12.33
C LEU A 42 1.73 3.32 13.78
N ASP A 43 2.79 2.97 14.51
CA ASP A 43 3.01 3.44 15.89
C ASP A 43 3.11 4.97 15.95
N ILE A 44 3.89 5.59 15.05
CA ILE A 44 3.99 7.06 14.97
C ILE A 44 2.61 7.68 14.68
N THR A 45 1.86 7.10 13.74
CA THR A 45 0.53 7.57 13.36
C THR A 45 -0.47 7.46 14.52
N LEU A 46 -0.47 6.34 15.23
CA LEU A 46 -1.32 6.10 16.39
C LEU A 46 -0.93 7.00 17.56
N ARG A 47 0.36 7.23 17.81
CA ARG A 47 0.82 8.17 18.85
C ARG A 47 0.42 9.60 18.53
N PHE A 48 0.52 10.01 17.27
CA PHE A 48 0.05 11.32 16.82
C PHE A 48 -1.47 11.46 16.96
N LEU A 49 -2.24 10.45 16.55
CA LEU A 49 -3.69 10.45 16.69
C LEU A 49 -4.13 10.46 18.17
N ASN A 50 -3.47 9.69 19.03
CA ASN A 50 -3.72 9.69 20.48
C ASN A 50 -3.39 11.04 21.12
N LEU A 51 -2.33 11.71 20.66
CA LEU A 51 -1.99 13.07 21.08
C LEU A 51 -3.09 14.06 20.68
N LEU A 52 -3.53 14.03 19.41
CA LEU A 52 -4.61 14.89 18.92
C LEU A 52 -5.94 14.63 19.65
N ALA A 53 -6.22 13.38 20.00
CA ALA A 53 -7.42 12.99 20.74
C ALA A 53 -7.34 13.28 22.25
N GLY A 54 -6.20 13.76 22.77
CA GLY A 54 -5.98 13.97 24.21
C GLY A 54 -5.82 12.68 25.02
N ASN A 55 -5.71 11.53 24.37
CA ASN A 55 -5.64 10.19 24.96
C ASN A 55 -4.20 9.68 25.06
N VAL A 56 -3.27 10.52 25.53
CA VAL A 56 -1.85 10.16 25.63
C VAL A 56 -1.67 9.00 26.61
N GLY A 57 -1.30 7.83 26.09
CA GLY A 57 -0.97 6.63 26.89
C GLY A 57 -2.14 5.72 27.27
N HIS A 58 -3.37 5.96 26.75
CA HIS A 58 -4.52 5.11 27.07
C HIS A 58 -4.79 4.01 26.03
N ASN A 59 -4.63 4.30 24.73
CA ASN A 59 -4.79 3.30 23.66
C ASN A 59 -3.46 2.59 23.40
N ARG A 60 -3.44 1.27 23.66
CA ARG A 60 -2.36 0.37 23.22
C ARG A 60 -2.62 -0.10 21.80
N ASN A 61 -1.55 -0.38 21.06
CA ASN A 61 -1.68 -0.93 19.72
C ASN A 61 -2.24 -2.37 19.85
N ALA A 62 -3.07 -2.80 18.90
CA ALA A 62 -3.66 -4.15 18.93
C ALA A 62 -2.60 -5.26 18.85
N ASP A 63 -1.42 -4.91 18.34
CA ASP A 63 -0.26 -5.79 18.16
C ASP A 63 0.63 -5.90 19.42
N ASP A 64 0.26 -5.25 20.53
CA ASP A 64 1.00 -5.29 21.81
C ASP A 64 0.74 -6.57 22.65
N TYR A 65 0.14 -7.62 22.08
CA TYR A 65 -0.20 -8.90 22.74
C TYR A 65 0.80 -10.03 22.48
#